data_AF-A0A7C5VTF4-F1
#
_entry.id   AF-A0A7C5VTF4-F1
#
_cell.length_a   1.000
_cell.length_b   1.000
_cell.length_c   1.000
_cell.angle_alpha   90.00
_cell.angle_beta   90.00
_cell.angle_gamma   90.00
#
_symmetry.space_group_name_H-M   'P 1'
#
loop_
_entity.id
_entity.type
_entity.pdbx_description
1 polymer ?
#
loop_
_entity_poly.entity_id
_entity_poly.type
_entity_poly.pdbx_seq_one_letter_code
_entity_poly.pdbx_strand_id
1 'polypeptide(L)' 'MISRRAWAALLVLTAGIALMVVSYLVLAAPWGFPPESEKFSNPRLAFAPLLFIIGVMIAFLAAVVYELWPQRGGKE' A
#
# COMPACT_ATOMS: atom_id res chain seq x y z
N MET A 1 -13.87 20.40 -8.41
CA MET A 1 -14.57 19.20 -7.90
C MET A 1 -13.79 17.98 -8.35
N ILE A 2 -13.46 17.05 -7.44
CA ILE A 2 -12.66 15.86 -7.76
C ILE A 2 -13.49 14.91 -8.64
N SER A 3 -12.94 14.44 -9.75
CA SER A 3 -13.61 13.50 -10.66
C SER A 3 -13.70 12.09 -10.07
N ARG A 4 -14.64 11.26 -10.54
CA ARG A 4 -14.80 9.88 -10.05
C ARG A 4 -13.53 9.04 -10.23
N ARG A 5 -12.81 9.20 -11.36
CA ARG A 5 -11.53 8.53 -11.60
C ARG A 5 -10.43 8.98 -10.62
N ALA A 6 -10.41 10.28 -10.29
CA ALA A 6 -9.46 10.82 -9.32
C ALA A 6 -9.73 10.26 -7.92
N TRP A 7 -10.99 10.11 -7.52
CA TRP A 7 -11.36 9.42 -6.28
C TRP A 7 -10.96 7.95 -6.29
N ALA A 8 -11.21 7.23 -7.37
CA ALA A 8 -10.81 5.82 -7.50
C ALA A 8 -9.29 5.66 -7.38
N ALA A 9 -8.52 6.49 -8.10
CA ALA A 9 -7.06 6.49 -8.01
C ALA A 9 -6.56 6.82 -6.60
N LEU A 10 -7.16 7.81 -5.93
CA LEU A 10 -6.80 8.17 -4.56
C LEU A 10 -7.05 7.01 -3.58
N LEU A 11 -8.18 6.31 -3.72
CA LEU A 11 -8.49 5.14 -2.89
C LEU A 11 -7.49 4.00 -3.10
N VAL A 12 -7.15 3.71 -4.36
CA VAL A 12 -6.16 2.67 -4.70
C VAL A 12 -4.78 3.04 -4.14
N LEU A 13 -4.34 4.29 -4.31
CA LEU A 13 -3.08 4.79 -3.77
C LEU A 13 -3.05 4.66 -2.25
N THR A 14 -4.11 5.12 -1.59
CA THR A 14 -4.22 5.09 -0.12
C THR A 14 -4.23 3.65 0.40
N ALA A 15 -4.91 2.73 -0.29
CA ALA A 15 -4.88 1.31 0.05
C ALA A 15 -3.48 0.70 -0.06
N GLY A 16 -2.74 1.00 -1.14
CA GLY A 16 -1.35 0.55 -1.31
C GLY A 16 -0.43 1.10 -0.21
N ILE A 17 -0.55 2.39 0.11
CA ILE A 17 0.22 3.03 1.19
C ILE A 17 -0.13 2.43 2.55
N ALA A 18 -1.41 2.27 2.86
CA ALA A 18 -1.86 1.67 4.11
C ALA A 18 -1.29 0.25 4.27
N LEU A 19 -1.30 -0.55 3.20
CA LEU A 19 -0.72 -1.89 3.21
C LEU A 19 0.79 -1.86 3.47
N MET A 20 1.53 -0.93 2.84
CA MET A 20 2.97 -0.76 3.11
C MET A 20 3.24 -0.39 4.58
N VAL A 21 2.51 0.59 5.11
CA VAL A 21 2.66 1.08 6.48
C VAL A 21 2.37 -0.03 7.49
N VAL A 22 1.27 -0.76 7.32
CA VAL A 22 0.91 -1.88 8.21
C VAL A 22 1.93 -3.01 8.09
N SER A 23 2.36 -3.35 6.87
CA SER A 23 3.35 -4.42 6.67
C SER A 23 4.66 -4.10 7.37
N TYR A 24 5.13 -2.86 7.31
CA TYR A 24 6.40 -2.47 7.92
C TYR A 24 6.30 -2.22 9.42
N LEU A 25 5.34 -1.41 9.88
CA LEU A 25 5.28 -1.00 11.30
C LEU A 25 4.62 -2.04 12.20
N VAL A 26 3.79 -2.92 11.65
CA VAL A 26 3.00 -3.88 12.43
C VAL A 26 3.43 -5.32 12.19
N LEU A 27 3.69 -5.72 10.95
CA LEU A 27 3.92 -7.13 10.60
C LEU A 27 5.41 -7.51 10.51
N ALA A 28 6.29 -6.56 10.20
CA ALA A 28 7.72 -6.80 10.17
C ALA A 28 8.31 -6.98 11.60
N ALA A 29 9.63 -7.04 11.68
CA ALA A 29 10.33 -7.17 12.95
C ALA A 29 10.01 -5.96 13.86
N PRO A 30 9.57 -6.19 15.11
CA PRO A 30 9.17 -5.11 15.99
C PRO A 30 10.37 -4.26 16.38
N TRP A 31 10.16 -2.95 16.45
CA TRP A 31 11.18 -2.02 16.92
C TRP A 31 11.35 -2.18 18.43
N GLY A 32 12.60 -2.19 18.90
CA GLY A 32 12.88 -2.28 20.34
C GLY A 32 14.36 -2.21 20.67
N PHE A 33 14.65 -2.30 21.97
CA PHE A 33 15.98 -2.22 22.55
C PHE A 33 16.16 -3.29 23.64
N PRO A 34 17.33 -3.96 23.74
CA PRO A 34 18.46 -3.89 22.82
C PRO A 34 18.11 -4.45 21.42
N PRO A 35 18.48 -3.77 20.31
CA PRO A 35 18.05 -4.14 18.96
C PRO A 35 18.51 -5.54 18.52
N GLU A 36 19.61 -6.03 19.10
CA GLU A 36 20.19 -7.35 18.88
C GLU A 36 19.43 -8.50 19.58
N SER A 37 18.44 -8.21 20.41
CA SER A 37 17.63 -9.28 21.01
C SER A 37 16.88 -10.05 19.92
N GLU A 38 16.88 -11.38 20.01
CA GLU A 38 16.12 -12.27 19.10
C GLU A 38 14.63 -11.89 19.00
N LYS A 39 14.09 -11.31 20.08
CA LYS A 39 12.70 -10.82 20.16
C LYS A 39 12.40 -9.69 19.17
N PHE A 40 13.40 -8.90 18.78
CA PHE A 40 13.27 -7.78 17.84
C PHE A 40 13.84 -8.08 16.45
N SER A 41 14.48 -9.24 16.26
CA SER A 41 15.01 -9.66 14.96
C SER A 41 13.99 -10.43 14.12
N ASN A 42 13.08 -11.17 14.76
CA ASN A 42 12.10 -11.99 14.05
C ASN A 42 10.86 -11.18 13.63
N PRO A 43 10.39 -11.31 12.38
CA PRO A 43 9.15 -10.67 11.94
C PRO A 43 7.94 -11.32 12.61
N ARG A 44 6.89 -10.52 12.88
CA ARG A 44 5.62 -11.07 13.37
C ARG A 44 4.91 -11.92 12.33
N LEU A 45 5.16 -11.64 11.06
CA LEU A 45 4.67 -12.41 9.92
C LEU A 45 5.81 -12.64 8.92
N ALA A 46 6.16 -13.91 8.66
CA ALA A 46 7.29 -14.28 7.81
C ALA A 46 7.24 -13.67 6.40
N PHE A 47 6.04 -13.46 5.85
CA PHE A 47 5.82 -12.90 4.53
C PHE A 47 5.41 -11.41 4.54
N ALA A 48 5.66 -10.68 5.64
CA ALA A 48 5.46 -9.22 5.68
C ALA A 48 6.15 -8.46 4.52
N PRO A 49 7.38 -8.84 4.07
CA PRO A 49 7.99 -8.20 2.89
C PRO A 49 7.19 -8.38 1.60
N LEU A 50 6.53 -9.54 1.42
CA LEU A 50 5.68 -9.78 0.24
C LEU A 50 4.47 -8.84 0.25
N LEU A 51 3.83 -8.65 1.41
CA LEU A 51 2.71 -7.72 1.56
C LEU A 51 3.12 -6.26 1.28
N PHE A 52 4.33 -5.88 1.71
CA PHE A 52 4.88 -4.57 1.39
C PHE A 52 5.02 -4.36 -0.13
N ILE A 53 5.59 -5.34 -0.84
CA ILE A 53 5.73 -5.30 -2.31
C ILE A 53 4.37 -5.20 -2.99
N ILE A 54 3.37 -5.97 -2.53
CA ILE A 54 2.00 -5.86 -3.04
C ILE A 54 1.46 -4.44 -2.82
N GLY A 55 1.73 -3.82 -1.67
CA GLY A 55 1.37 -2.43 -1.40
C GLY A 55 2.01 -1.44 -2.38
N VAL A 56 3.30 -1.62 -2.70
CA VAL A 56 4.00 -0.83 -3.73
C VAL A 56 3.35 -0.99 -5.10
N MET A 57 3.05 -2.23 -5.50
CA MET A 57 2.39 -2.52 -6.78
C MET A 57 1.01 -1.87 -6.87
N ILE A 58 0.21 -1.94 -5.81
CA ILE A 58 -1.11 -1.29 -5.73
C ILE A 58 -0.97 0.24 -5.81
N ALA A 59 0.02 0.82 -5.12
CA ALA A 59 0.27 2.26 -5.17
C ALA A 59 0.60 2.73 -6.59
N PHE A 60 1.42 1.99 -7.34
CA PHE A 60 1.67 2.29 -8.75
C PHE A 60 0.44 2.06 -9.64
N LEU A 61 -0.38 1.05 -9.34
CA LEU A 61 -1.63 0.80 -10.05
C LEU A 61 -2.61 1.98 -9.97
N ALA A 62 -2.49 2.83 -8.94
CA ALA A 62 -3.30 4.05 -8.85
C ALA A 62 -3.10 4.98 -10.06
N ALA A 63 -1.90 5.06 -10.63
CA ALA A 63 -1.65 5.86 -11.83
C ALA A 63 -2.38 5.27 -13.05
N VAL A 64 -2.35 3.94 -13.20
CA VAL A 64 -3.10 3.23 -14.25
C VAL A 64 -4.60 3.48 -14.11
N VAL A 65 -5.13 3.44 -12.88
CA VAL A 65 -6.53 3.74 -12.60
C VAL A 65 -6.85 5.20 -12.92
N TYR A 66 -5.98 6.13 -12.58
CA TYR A 66 -6.20 7.54 -12.90
C TYR A 66 -6.30 7.80 -14.42
N GLU A 67 -5.41 7.18 -15.20
CA GLU A 67 -5.33 7.38 -16.64
C GLU A 67 -6.41 6.61 -17.42
N LEU A 68 -6.66 5.35 -17.06
CA LEU A 68 -7.49 4.45 -17.87
C LEU A 68 -8.94 4.33 -17.38
N TRP A 69 -9.28 4.81 -16.18
CA TRP A 69 -10.63 4.63 -15.64
C TRP A 69 -11.67 5.47 -16.39
N PRO A 70 -12.74 4.85 -16.95
CA PRO A 70 -13.73 5.55 -17.76
C PRO A 70 -14.45 6.67 -17.00
N GLN A 71 -14.60 7.84 -17.61
CA GLN A 71 -15.50 8.88 -17.12
C GLN A 71 -16.91 8.60 -17.61
N ARG A 72 -17.84 8.34 -16.67
CA ARG A 72 -19.26 8.19 -16.99
C ARG A 72 -19.81 9.56 -17.42
N GLY A 73 -19.94 9.78 -18.73
CA GLY A 73 -20.45 11.03 -19.31
C GLY A 73 -19.79 11.51 -20.61
N GLY A 74 -18.73 10.85 -21.09
CA GLY A 74 -18.22 11.09 -22.44
C GLY A 74 -19.23 10.58 -23.47
N LYS A 75 -19.98 11.49 -24.10
CA LYS A 75 -20.45 11.24 -25.46
C LYS A 75 -19.20 11.12 -26.32
N GLU A 76 -19.12 10.05 -27.10
CA GLU A 76 -18.21 9.97 -28.25
C GLU A 76 -18.37 11.20 -29.16
#